data_AF-A0A1M5PFU8-F1
#
_entry.id   AF-A0A1M5PFU8-F1
#
_cell.length_a   1.000
_cell.length_b   1.000
_cell.length_c   1.000
_cell.angle_alpha   90.00
_cell.angle_beta   90.00
_cell.angle_gamma   90.00
#
_symmetry.space_group_name_H-M   'P 1'
#
loop_
_entity.id
_entity.type
_entity.pdbx_description
1 polymer ?
#
loop_
_entity_poly.entity_id
_entity_poly.type
_entity_poly.pdbx_seq_one_letter_code
_entity_poly.pdbx_strand_id
1 'polypeptide(L)'
;MRTNGDFQGNAERPYEWHTLEWDTNYFGVSAGKVILNIGLTEMQMCEVIKESCKYDFITIINRNNRSENNRLINIKTPAFLTDVNIQFSKSVTECFEIALETRLESNKAEDQCILEIAKNTFGHSRFFNDVYLDLNKSKNIYLNWTRNAFKEPDKYFITVYKDNTLAGYLLFSLRASLSEAVIELIAVDKVFRGQHVGQALINKLESYLLEQNIERIRVGTQVDNLSAINFYLSKGFKCIERYSIYHYWPKINLPL
;
A
#
# COMPACT_ATOMS: atom_id res chain seq x y z
N MET A 1 -10.74 24.98 -37.58
CA MET A 1 -12.12 25.44 -37.27
C MET A 1 -13.00 24.22 -37.09
N ARG A 2 -13.92 24.27 -36.11
CA ARG A 2 -14.61 23.17 -35.39
C ARG A 2 -13.78 22.57 -34.26
N THR A 3 -14.19 22.63 -32.99
CA THR A 3 -15.15 23.46 -32.24
C THR A 3 -14.92 23.10 -30.78
N ASN A 4 -15.04 24.07 -29.90
CA ASN A 4 -15.06 23.90 -28.45
C ASN A 4 -16.02 22.77 -28.05
N GLY A 5 -15.52 21.86 -27.21
CA GLY A 5 -16.27 20.84 -26.51
C GLY A 5 -15.91 20.95 -25.03
N ASP A 6 -16.71 21.76 -24.36
CA ASP A 6 -16.84 22.07 -22.95
C ASP A 6 -16.23 21.08 -21.94
N PHE A 7 -15.64 21.69 -20.90
CA PHE A 7 -15.37 21.11 -19.60
C PHE A 7 -16.58 20.32 -19.07
N GLN A 8 -16.61 19.00 -19.29
CA GLN A 8 -17.38 18.09 -18.44
C GLN A 8 -16.45 17.64 -17.32
N GLY A 9 -16.78 18.05 -16.09
CA GLY A 9 -16.12 17.54 -14.89
C GLY A 9 -16.15 16.01 -14.91
N ASN A 10 -14.97 15.38 -14.83
CA ASN A 10 -14.86 13.93 -14.75
C ASN A 10 -15.61 13.45 -13.50
N ALA A 11 -16.85 12.97 -13.68
CA ALA A 11 -17.56 12.29 -12.62
C ALA A 11 -16.74 11.04 -12.25
N GLU A 12 -16.24 10.99 -11.02
CA GLU A 12 -15.49 9.85 -10.51
C GLU A 12 -16.36 8.60 -10.62
N ARG A 13 -15.84 7.53 -11.25
CA ARG A 13 -16.58 6.27 -11.38
C ARG A 13 -16.92 5.75 -9.98
N PRO A 14 -18.15 5.28 -9.72
CA PRO A 14 -18.55 4.90 -8.37
C PRO A 14 -17.67 3.81 -7.74
N TYR A 15 -17.24 2.86 -8.57
CA TYR A 15 -16.32 1.80 -8.21
C TYR A 15 -15.46 1.35 -9.39
N GLU A 16 -14.34 0.70 -9.10
CA GLU A 16 -13.36 0.21 -10.07
C GLU A 16 -12.96 -1.24 -9.77
N TRP A 17 -12.87 -2.06 -10.81
CA TRP A 17 -12.55 -3.48 -10.72
C TRP A 17 -11.15 -3.78 -11.25
N HIS A 18 -10.45 -4.68 -10.59
CA HIS A 18 -9.16 -5.20 -11.01
C HIS A 18 -9.08 -6.70 -10.74
N THR A 19 -8.66 -7.48 -11.74
CA THR A 19 -8.19 -8.85 -11.50
C THR A 19 -6.81 -8.79 -10.85
N LEU A 20 -6.59 -9.60 -9.82
CA LEU A 20 -5.33 -9.66 -9.08
C LEU A 20 -4.55 -10.90 -9.50
N GLU A 21 -3.86 -10.85 -10.63
CA GLU A 21 -3.09 -12.00 -11.15
C GLU A 21 -2.00 -12.45 -10.16
N TRP A 22 -1.33 -11.50 -9.52
CA TRP A 22 -0.29 -11.80 -8.55
C TRP A 22 -0.84 -12.54 -7.33
N ASP A 23 -1.89 -12.01 -6.69
CA ASP A 23 -2.53 -12.66 -5.55
C ASP A 23 -3.10 -14.02 -5.96
N THR A 24 -3.63 -14.12 -7.19
CA THR A 24 -4.14 -15.38 -7.74
C THR A 24 -3.07 -16.44 -7.80
N ASN A 25 -1.92 -16.12 -8.40
CA ASN A 25 -0.80 -17.05 -8.51
C ASN A 25 -0.17 -17.36 -7.16
N TYR A 26 -0.06 -16.36 -6.28
CA TYR A 26 0.57 -16.51 -4.98
C TYR A 26 -0.27 -17.37 -4.04
N PHE A 27 -1.54 -17.05 -3.86
CA PHE A 27 -2.42 -17.77 -2.94
C PHE A 27 -3.00 -19.04 -3.55
N GLY A 28 -3.12 -19.13 -4.87
CA GLY A 28 -3.71 -20.27 -5.58
C GLY A 28 -5.24 -20.23 -5.62
N VAL A 29 -5.82 -19.02 -5.59
CA VAL A 29 -7.27 -18.77 -5.60
C VAL A 29 -7.57 -17.66 -6.60
N SER A 30 -8.68 -17.71 -7.35
CA SER A 30 -9.02 -16.61 -8.26
C SER A 30 -9.30 -15.34 -7.47
N ALA A 31 -8.42 -14.34 -7.59
CA ALA A 31 -8.45 -13.13 -6.77
C ALA A 31 -8.85 -11.89 -7.58
N GLY A 32 -9.72 -11.07 -6.98
CA GLY A 32 -10.15 -9.78 -7.53
C GLY A 32 -10.10 -8.67 -6.48
N LYS A 33 -10.13 -7.43 -6.96
CA LYS A 33 -10.20 -6.23 -6.14
C LYS A 33 -11.27 -5.31 -6.68
N VAL A 34 -12.09 -4.76 -5.79
CA VAL A 34 -12.99 -3.66 -6.09
C VAL A 34 -12.70 -2.48 -5.18
N ILE A 35 -12.57 -1.29 -5.78
CA ILE A 35 -12.37 -0.03 -5.06
C ILE A 35 -13.69 0.74 -5.14
N LEU A 36 -14.29 1.04 -3.99
CA LEU A 36 -15.50 1.87 -3.89
C LEU A 36 -15.05 3.33 -3.66
N ASN A 37 -15.15 4.16 -4.70
CA ASN A 37 -14.69 5.55 -4.68
C ASN A 37 -15.68 6.48 -3.95
N ILE A 38 -16.97 6.21 -4.13
CA ILE A 38 -18.07 6.99 -3.54
C ILE A 38 -18.99 6.11 -2.70
N GLY A 39 -19.98 6.72 -2.03
CA GLY A 39 -21.04 5.99 -1.35
C GLY A 39 -21.97 5.35 -2.38
N LEU A 40 -22.07 4.03 -2.37
CA LEU A 40 -22.88 3.28 -3.32
C LEU A 40 -24.35 3.24 -2.89
N THR A 41 -25.22 3.20 -3.90
CA THR A 41 -26.62 2.80 -3.71
C THR A 41 -26.73 1.29 -3.52
N GLU A 42 -27.88 0.81 -3.02
CA GLU A 42 -28.13 -0.64 -2.91
C GLU A 42 -28.01 -1.36 -4.25
N MET A 43 -28.51 -0.75 -5.33
CA MET A 43 -28.43 -1.32 -6.68
C MET A 43 -26.99 -1.50 -7.14
N GLN A 44 -26.15 -0.48 -6.96
CA GLN A 44 -24.72 -0.55 -7.29
C GLN A 44 -23.98 -1.58 -6.43
N MET A 45 -24.31 -1.72 -5.15
CA MET A 45 -23.72 -2.76 -4.31
C MET A 45 -24.14 -4.17 -4.79
N CYS A 46 -25.39 -4.36 -5.20
CA CYS A 46 -25.83 -5.64 -5.76
C CYS A 46 -25.07 -6.00 -7.05
N GLU A 47 -24.74 -5.02 -7.90
CA GLU A 47 -23.89 -5.23 -9.08
C GLU A 47 -22.48 -5.67 -8.67
N VAL A 48 -21.88 -4.99 -7.68
CA VAL A 48 -20.56 -5.34 -7.14
C VAL A 48 -20.54 -6.78 -6.62
N ILE A 49 -21.58 -7.20 -5.92
CA ILE A 49 -21.69 -8.56 -5.36
C ILE A 49 -21.85 -9.59 -6.48
N LYS A 50 -22.70 -9.32 -7.47
CA LYS A 50 -22.89 -10.20 -8.62
C LYS A 50 -21.57 -10.43 -9.36
N GLU A 51 -20.79 -9.38 -9.55
CA GLU A 51 -19.47 -9.46 -10.18
C GLU A 51 -18.47 -10.21 -9.30
N SER A 52 -18.52 -10.01 -7.98
CA SER A 52 -17.66 -10.70 -7.00
C SER A 52 -17.75 -12.23 -7.14
N CYS A 53 -18.93 -12.78 -7.45
CA CYS A 53 -19.14 -14.23 -7.59
C CYS A 53 -18.29 -14.91 -8.69
N LYS A 54 -17.64 -14.14 -9.58
CA LYS A 54 -16.69 -14.67 -10.57
C LYS A 54 -15.38 -15.15 -9.93
N TYR A 55 -15.04 -14.63 -8.76
CA TYR A 55 -13.78 -14.86 -8.07
C TYR A 55 -13.97 -15.78 -6.85
N ASP A 56 -12.89 -16.41 -6.41
CA ASP A 56 -12.86 -17.16 -5.14
C ASP A 56 -12.67 -16.20 -3.96
N PHE A 57 -11.85 -15.17 -4.17
CA PHE A 57 -11.42 -14.21 -3.17
C PHE A 57 -11.50 -12.78 -3.71
N ILE A 58 -12.13 -11.87 -2.96
CA ILE A 58 -12.21 -10.45 -3.29
C ILE A 58 -11.68 -9.59 -2.14
N THR A 59 -10.82 -8.63 -2.49
CA THR A 59 -10.52 -7.49 -1.62
C THR A 59 -11.44 -6.31 -1.98
N ILE A 60 -12.29 -5.88 -1.05
CA ILE A 60 -13.12 -4.69 -1.19
C ILE A 60 -12.43 -3.53 -0.47
N ILE A 61 -12.05 -2.48 -1.20
CA ILE A 61 -11.48 -1.26 -0.64
C ILE A 61 -12.57 -0.18 -0.63
N ASN A 62 -13.08 0.15 0.55
CA ASN A 62 -14.02 1.26 0.71
C ASN A 62 -13.24 2.55 1.04
N ARG A 63 -13.08 3.42 0.02
CA ARG A 63 -12.32 4.67 0.17
C ARG A 63 -13.01 5.62 1.14
N ASN A 64 -12.21 6.35 1.90
CA ASN A 64 -12.65 7.25 2.98
C ASN A 64 -13.50 6.59 4.08
N ASN A 65 -13.52 5.25 4.16
CA ASN A 65 -14.27 4.50 5.16
C ASN A 65 -15.74 4.95 5.24
N ARG A 66 -16.38 5.14 4.08
CA ARG A 66 -17.76 5.67 3.98
C ARG A 66 -18.74 4.75 4.69
N SER A 67 -19.58 5.34 5.54
CA SER A 67 -20.49 4.60 6.43
C SER A 67 -21.56 3.80 5.68
N GLU A 68 -22.03 4.34 4.56
CA GLU A 68 -23.05 3.75 3.70
C GLU A 68 -22.53 2.46 3.08
N ASN A 69 -21.30 2.46 2.58
CA ASN A 69 -20.65 1.28 2.02
C ASN A 69 -20.39 0.24 3.11
N ASN A 70 -19.91 0.64 4.29
CA ASN A 70 -19.70 -0.29 5.42
C ASN A 70 -21.01 -1.02 5.77
N ARG A 71 -22.11 -0.28 5.89
CA ARG A 71 -23.44 -0.84 6.16
C ARG A 71 -23.88 -1.80 5.04
N LEU A 72 -23.72 -1.41 3.78
CA LEU A 72 -24.16 -2.23 2.65
C LEU A 72 -23.33 -3.50 2.48
N ILE A 73 -22.00 -3.43 2.66
CA ILE A 73 -21.12 -4.61 2.66
C ILE A 73 -21.59 -5.60 3.74
N ASN A 74 -21.80 -5.12 4.97
CA ASN A 74 -22.21 -5.95 6.10
C ASN A 74 -23.60 -6.60 5.93
N ILE A 75 -24.56 -5.89 5.32
CA ILE A 75 -25.92 -6.43 5.15
C ILE A 75 -26.01 -7.37 3.95
N LYS A 76 -25.23 -7.14 2.89
CA LYS A 76 -25.38 -7.85 1.60
C LYS A 76 -24.36 -8.96 1.40
N THR A 77 -23.32 -9.05 2.24
CA THR A 77 -22.26 -10.05 2.11
C THR A 77 -21.79 -10.52 3.49
N PRO A 78 -21.24 -11.73 3.59
CA PRO A 78 -20.49 -12.17 4.77
C PRO A 78 -19.03 -11.67 4.75
N ALA A 79 -18.73 -10.60 3.99
CA ALA A 79 -17.40 -10.01 3.98
C ALA A 79 -17.05 -9.44 5.36
N PHE A 80 -15.79 -9.54 5.74
CA PHE A 80 -15.33 -9.10 7.05
C PHE A 80 -14.17 -8.11 6.90
N LEU A 81 -14.11 -7.16 7.84
CA LEU A 81 -13.09 -6.13 7.88
C LEU A 81 -11.74 -6.78 8.24
N THR A 82 -10.74 -6.62 7.40
CA THR A 82 -9.39 -7.15 7.64
C THR A 82 -8.37 -6.08 7.97
N ASP A 83 -8.61 -4.84 7.55
CA ASP A 83 -7.70 -3.72 7.82
C ASP A 83 -8.42 -2.38 7.70
N VAL A 84 -7.94 -1.37 8.43
CA VAL A 84 -8.22 0.03 8.15
C VAL A 84 -6.90 0.70 7.82
N ASN A 85 -6.69 0.97 6.55
CA ASN A 85 -5.46 1.57 6.05
C ASN A 85 -5.55 3.11 6.09
N ILE A 86 -4.62 3.75 6.78
CA ILE A 86 -4.49 5.20 6.86
C ILE A 86 -3.48 5.67 5.83
N GLN A 87 -3.86 6.64 5.01
CA GLN A 87 -3.02 7.25 3.99
C GLN A 87 -2.49 8.59 4.49
N PHE A 88 -1.19 8.78 4.32
CA PHE A 88 -0.43 9.96 4.68
C PHE A 88 0.16 10.62 3.45
N SER A 89 0.28 11.95 3.48
CA SER A 89 1.05 12.69 2.49
C SER A 89 1.90 13.78 3.12
N LYS A 90 3.03 14.07 2.48
CA LYS A 90 3.94 15.16 2.81
C LYS A 90 4.37 15.87 1.53
N SER A 91 4.37 17.20 1.57
CA SER A 91 4.97 18.02 0.51
C SER A 91 6.49 18.00 0.62
N VAL A 92 7.17 17.88 -0.51
CA VAL A 92 8.62 17.89 -0.61
C VAL A 92 9.06 19.33 -0.85
N THR A 93 9.54 20.00 0.20
CA THR A 93 9.88 21.44 0.16
C THR A 93 11.32 21.73 0.55
N GLU A 94 11.96 20.83 1.30
CA GLU A 94 13.25 21.07 1.93
C GLU A 94 14.14 19.83 1.78
N CYS A 95 15.44 20.08 1.68
CA CYS A 95 16.46 19.04 1.71
C CYS A 95 17.08 19.01 3.10
N PHE A 96 17.32 17.80 3.62
CA PHE A 96 17.89 17.59 4.94
C PHE A 96 19.28 16.96 4.83
N GLU A 97 20.15 17.31 5.76
CA GLU A 97 21.44 16.63 5.89
C GLU A 97 21.23 15.15 6.27
N ILE A 98 22.00 14.27 5.63
CA ILE A 98 21.91 12.83 5.82
C ILE A 98 23.19 12.37 6.52
N ALA A 99 23.08 12.13 7.83
CA ALA A 99 24.22 11.76 8.67
C ALA A 99 24.66 10.29 8.56
N LEU A 100 23.84 9.44 7.93
CA LEU A 100 24.12 8.01 7.74
C LEU A 100 24.47 7.72 6.29
N GLU A 101 25.26 6.66 6.05
CA GLU A 101 25.55 6.21 4.70
C GLU A 101 24.25 5.74 4.03
N THR A 102 23.92 6.34 2.89
CA THR A 102 22.73 5.97 2.11
C THR A 102 23.06 5.70 0.66
N ARG A 103 22.34 4.76 0.05
CA ARG A 103 22.42 4.46 -1.37
C ARG A 103 21.02 4.45 -1.97
N LEU A 104 20.89 4.98 -3.19
CA LEU A 104 19.66 4.96 -3.97
C LEU A 104 19.94 4.22 -5.27
N GLU A 105 19.15 3.19 -5.56
CA GLU A 105 19.31 2.33 -6.73
C GLU A 105 17.94 2.05 -7.35
N SER A 106 17.81 2.21 -8.66
CA SER A 106 16.72 1.63 -9.45
C SER A 106 17.22 0.39 -10.18
N ASN A 107 16.33 -0.51 -10.57
CA ASN A 107 16.69 -1.77 -11.24
C ASN A 107 17.79 -2.55 -10.47
N LYS A 108 17.70 -2.52 -9.13
CA LYS A 108 18.67 -3.13 -8.23
C LYS A 108 18.63 -4.65 -8.37
N ALA A 109 19.79 -5.30 -8.44
CA ALA A 109 19.87 -6.76 -8.37
C ALA A 109 19.34 -7.27 -7.02
N GLU A 110 18.81 -8.50 -6.99
CA GLU A 110 18.30 -9.10 -5.76
C GLU A 110 19.35 -9.06 -4.63
N ASP A 111 18.94 -8.52 -3.47
CA ASP A 111 19.82 -8.31 -2.31
C ASP A 111 19.28 -9.09 -1.11
N GLN A 112 20.08 -10.07 -0.67
CA GLN A 112 19.68 -10.99 0.38
C GLN A 112 19.55 -10.32 1.76
N CYS A 113 20.31 -9.26 2.02
CA CYS A 113 20.20 -8.51 3.27
C CYS A 113 18.87 -7.76 3.33
N ILE A 114 18.41 -7.17 2.21
CA ILE A 114 17.09 -6.54 2.13
C ILE A 114 15.98 -7.57 2.36
N LEU A 115 16.08 -8.74 1.72
CA LEU A 115 15.10 -9.82 1.88
C LEU A 115 15.00 -10.34 3.32
N GLU A 116 16.12 -10.44 4.03
CA GLU A 116 16.12 -10.85 5.44
C GLU A 116 15.44 -9.80 6.34
N ILE A 117 15.70 -8.51 6.12
CA ILE A 117 14.98 -7.43 6.83
C ILE A 117 13.49 -7.50 6.52
N ALA A 118 13.10 -7.68 5.25
CA ALA A 118 11.71 -7.76 4.82
C ALA A 118 10.95 -8.91 5.50
N LYS A 119 11.60 -10.07 5.63
CA LYS A 119 11.04 -11.25 6.29
C LYS A 119 10.74 -11.02 7.78
N ASN A 120 11.56 -10.24 8.47
CA ASN A 120 11.52 -10.11 9.93
C ASN A 120 10.84 -8.82 10.43
N THR A 121 10.54 -7.86 9.56
CA THR A 121 10.11 -6.52 10.00
C THR A 121 8.60 -6.34 10.06
N PHE A 122 7.85 -6.89 9.11
CA PHE A 122 6.42 -6.56 8.95
C PHE A 122 5.53 -7.46 9.81
N GLY A 123 5.03 -6.89 10.91
CA GLY A 123 4.13 -7.55 11.86
C GLY A 123 2.63 -7.29 11.63
N HIS A 124 2.26 -6.43 10.67
CA HIS A 124 0.87 -6.08 10.38
C HIS A 124 0.56 -6.28 8.91
N SER A 125 -0.57 -6.91 8.60
CA SER A 125 -1.07 -7.07 7.23
C SER A 125 -2.54 -7.44 7.22
N ARG A 126 -3.29 -6.92 6.25
CA ARG A 126 -4.66 -7.40 5.95
C ARG A 126 -4.72 -8.91 5.71
N PHE A 127 -3.64 -9.49 5.18
CA PHE A 127 -3.55 -10.92 4.88
C PHE A 127 -3.30 -11.79 6.12
N PHE A 128 -2.86 -11.20 7.25
CA PHE A 128 -2.71 -11.93 8.52
C PHE A 128 -4.06 -12.14 9.22
N ASN A 129 -5.02 -11.26 8.92
CA ASN A 129 -6.32 -11.21 9.56
C ASN A 129 -7.38 -12.04 8.82
N ASP A 130 -6.99 -12.76 7.76
CA ASP A 130 -7.86 -13.64 7.00
C ASP A 130 -7.51 -15.11 7.26
N VAL A 131 -8.43 -15.81 7.91
CA VAL A 131 -8.27 -17.23 8.28
C VAL A 131 -8.39 -18.20 7.10
N TYR A 132 -8.90 -17.74 5.95
CA TYR A 132 -9.05 -18.55 4.73
C TYR A 132 -7.80 -18.53 3.86
N LEU A 133 -6.90 -17.57 4.10
CA LEU A 133 -5.60 -17.54 3.43
C LEU A 133 -4.59 -18.44 4.15
N ASP A 134 -3.69 -19.03 3.35
CA ASP A 134 -2.59 -19.82 3.90
C ASP A 134 -1.69 -18.95 4.78
N LEU A 135 -1.60 -19.32 6.07
CA LEU A 135 -0.86 -18.55 7.08
C LEU A 135 0.63 -18.39 6.74
N ASN A 136 1.26 -19.39 6.13
CA ASN A 136 2.67 -19.33 5.77
C ASN A 136 2.90 -18.38 4.58
N LYS A 137 2.01 -18.40 3.59
CA LYS A 137 2.01 -17.45 2.48
C LYS A 137 1.74 -16.04 2.99
N SER A 138 0.76 -15.85 3.87
CA SER A 138 0.48 -14.56 4.47
C SER A 138 1.71 -14.01 5.17
N LYS A 139 2.35 -14.77 6.08
CA LYS A 139 3.58 -14.34 6.79
C LYS A 139 4.74 -13.94 5.87
N ASN A 140 4.84 -14.56 4.69
CA ASN A 140 5.92 -14.28 3.74
C ASN A 140 5.53 -13.27 2.64
N ILE A 141 4.37 -12.61 2.74
CA ILE A 141 3.89 -11.77 1.65
C ILE A 141 4.80 -10.57 1.36
N TYR A 142 5.32 -9.89 2.40
CA TYR A 142 6.22 -8.75 2.22
C TYR A 142 7.61 -9.14 1.74
N LEU A 143 8.08 -10.33 2.14
CA LEU A 143 9.28 -10.93 1.55
C LEU A 143 9.09 -11.13 0.04
N ASN A 144 7.96 -11.68 -0.38
CA ASN A 144 7.68 -11.89 -1.80
C ASN A 144 7.43 -10.58 -2.56
N TRP A 145 6.75 -9.58 -1.96
CA TRP A 145 6.63 -8.25 -2.55
C TRP A 145 8.01 -7.66 -2.80
N THR A 146 8.88 -7.65 -1.78
CA THR A 146 10.24 -7.13 -1.89
C THR A 146 11.04 -7.88 -2.96
N ARG A 147 10.94 -9.21 -3.00
CA ARG A 147 11.59 -10.03 -4.03
C ARG A 147 11.13 -9.68 -5.45
N ASN A 148 9.83 -9.46 -5.64
CA ASN A 148 9.30 -9.10 -6.96
C ASN A 148 9.69 -7.69 -7.36
N ALA A 149 9.80 -6.76 -6.40
CA ALA A 149 10.23 -5.40 -6.68
C ALA A 149 11.64 -5.30 -7.29
N PHE A 150 12.55 -6.25 -7.03
CA PHE A 150 13.85 -6.31 -7.71
C PHE A 150 13.77 -6.62 -9.21
N LYS A 151 12.63 -7.15 -9.68
CA LYS A 151 12.42 -7.52 -11.09
C LYS A 151 11.73 -6.42 -11.88
N GLU A 152 11.31 -5.34 -11.22
CA GLU A 152 10.50 -4.28 -11.79
C GLU A 152 11.35 -3.01 -11.96
N PRO A 153 11.56 -2.51 -13.18
CA PRO A 153 12.48 -1.41 -13.45
C PRO A 153 11.97 -0.05 -12.93
N ASP A 154 10.68 0.06 -12.63
CA ASP A 154 10.03 1.27 -12.09
C ASP A 154 10.08 1.33 -10.54
N LYS A 155 10.77 0.38 -9.91
CA LYS A 155 10.98 0.33 -8.47
C LYS A 155 12.34 0.87 -8.08
N TYR A 156 12.33 1.64 -7.00
CA TYR A 156 13.50 2.29 -6.44
C TYR A 156 13.72 1.85 -5.01
N PHE A 157 14.96 1.55 -4.68
CA PHE A 157 15.41 1.18 -3.35
C PHE A 157 16.31 2.26 -2.79
N ILE A 158 16.02 2.67 -1.56
CA ILE A 158 16.96 3.40 -0.71
C ILE A 158 17.41 2.46 0.39
N THR A 159 18.71 2.38 0.63
CA THR A 159 19.30 1.61 1.72
C THR A 159 20.09 2.53 2.64
N VAL A 160 20.09 2.22 3.94
CA VAL A 160 20.91 2.89 4.96
C VAL A 160 21.86 1.86 5.56
N TYR A 161 23.13 2.23 5.67
CA TYR A 161 24.16 1.40 6.30
C TYR A 161 24.67 2.04 7.59
N LYS A 162 25.00 1.19 8.56
CA LYS A 162 25.69 1.56 9.78
C LYS A 162 26.77 0.53 10.05
N ASP A 163 28.02 0.98 10.22
CA ASP A 163 29.18 0.11 10.42
C ASP A 163 29.27 -1.00 9.34
N ASN A 164 29.07 -0.63 8.07
CA ASN A 164 29.00 -1.51 6.89
C ASN A 164 27.87 -2.57 6.93
N THR A 165 26.93 -2.47 7.88
CA THR A 165 25.77 -3.36 7.99
C THR A 165 24.52 -2.65 7.47
N LEU A 166 23.72 -3.35 6.65
CA LEU A 166 22.43 -2.83 6.19
C LEU A 166 21.49 -2.67 7.38
N ALA A 167 21.12 -1.43 7.69
CA ALA A 167 20.30 -1.10 8.84
C ALA A 167 18.80 -0.94 8.51
N GLY A 168 18.49 -0.66 7.25
CA GLY A 168 17.11 -0.52 6.78
C GLY A 168 17.03 -0.20 5.30
N TYR A 169 15.83 -0.34 4.75
CA TYR A 169 15.53 -0.02 3.36
C TYR A 169 14.17 0.65 3.20
N LEU A 170 14.02 1.37 2.10
CA LEU A 170 12.77 1.97 1.63
C LEU A 170 12.59 1.61 0.16
N LEU A 171 11.45 1.01 -0.16
CA LEU A 171 11.00 0.73 -1.51
C LEU A 171 9.92 1.73 -1.91
N PHE A 172 10.08 2.37 -3.06
CA PHE A 172 9.09 3.31 -3.58
C PHE A 172 8.99 3.26 -5.11
N SER A 173 7.88 3.78 -5.62
CA SER A 173 7.65 4.00 -7.04
C SER A 173 7.25 5.46 -7.32
N LEU A 174 7.40 5.88 -8.57
CA LEU A 174 7.05 7.23 -9.02
C LEU A 174 5.72 7.24 -9.77
N ARG A 175 4.88 8.23 -9.49
CA ARG A 175 3.67 8.58 -10.25
C ARG A 175 3.89 9.93 -10.89
N ALA A 176 4.68 9.94 -11.97
CA ALA A 176 5.11 11.16 -12.65
C ALA A 176 3.94 12.08 -13.05
N SER A 177 2.83 11.51 -13.53
CA SER A 177 1.63 12.28 -13.92
C SER A 177 0.96 13.03 -12.77
N LEU A 178 1.24 12.66 -11.52
CA LEU A 178 0.68 13.27 -10.31
C LEU A 178 1.73 14.03 -9.50
N SER A 179 2.98 14.12 -9.97
CA SER A 179 4.14 14.63 -9.23
C SER A 179 4.20 14.04 -7.80
N GLU A 180 4.09 12.71 -7.72
CA GLU A 180 3.99 11.99 -6.45
C GLU A 180 4.92 10.77 -6.43
N ALA A 181 5.61 10.55 -5.31
CA ALA A 181 6.25 9.28 -4.99
C ALA A 181 5.41 8.50 -3.98
N VAL A 182 5.31 7.18 -4.17
CA VAL A 182 4.58 6.30 -3.26
C VAL A 182 5.55 5.38 -2.55
N ILE A 183 5.67 5.52 -1.23
CA ILE A 183 6.39 4.56 -0.40
C ILE A 183 5.53 3.30 -0.32
N GLU A 184 6.07 2.18 -0.80
CA GLU A 184 5.43 0.87 -0.75
C GLU A 184 5.81 0.12 0.51
N LEU A 185 7.11 0.11 0.83
CA LEU A 185 7.65 -0.52 2.03
C LEU A 185 8.74 0.36 2.63
N ILE A 186 8.74 0.47 3.94
CA ILE A 186 9.85 1.02 4.71
C ILE A 186 10.10 0.08 5.88
N ALA A 187 11.35 -0.34 6.04
CA ALA A 187 11.73 -1.31 7.05
C ALA A 187 13.05 -0.91 7.68
N VAL A 188 13.10 -0.99 9.01
CA VAL A 188 14.31 -0.81 9.81
C VAL A 188 14.50 -2.08 10.61
N ASP A 189 15.68 -2.67 10.47
CA ASP A 189 16.05 -3.85 11.24
C ASP A 189 15.92 -3.55 12.73
N LYS A 190 15.41 -4.54 13.48
CA LYS A 190 15.07 -4.40 14.90
C LYS A 190 16.23 -3.85 15.73
N VAL A 191 17.46 -4.23 15.43
CA VAL A 191 18.63 -3.80 16.24
C VAL A 191 19.01 -2.33 16.01
N PHE A 192 18.59 -1.74 14.89
CA PHE A 192 18.88 -0.35 14.53
C PHE A 192 17.70 0.62 14.72
N ARG A 193 16.58 0.15 15.29
CA ARG A 193 15.43 1.00 15.62
C ARG A 193 15.81 2.05 16.68
N GLY A 194 15.19 3.23 16.58
CA GLY A 194 15.49 4.36 17.46
C GLY A 194 16.83 5.07 17.18
N GLN A 195 17.57 4.63 16.15
CA GLN A 195 18.89 5.18 15.81
C GLN A 195 18.85 6.02 14.52
N HIS A 196 17.75 6.74 14.29
CA HIS A 196 17.54 7.63 13.13
C HIS A 196 17.60 6.99 11.72
N VAL A 197 17.68 5.66 11.59
CA VAL A 197 17.68 4.97 10.28
C VAL A 197 16.46 5.32 9.44
N GLY A 198 15.25 5.24 10.02
CA GLY A 198 14.02 5.62 9.30
C GLY A 198 14.03 7.08 8.85
N GLN A 199 14.58 7.99 9.66
CA GLN A 199 14.74 9.40 9.27
C GLN A 199 15.68 9.53 8.07
N ALA A 200 16.81 8.82 8.07
CA ALA A 200 17.76 8.85 6.96
C ALA A 200 17.14 8.32 5.65
N LEU A 201 16.30 7.28 5.73
CA LEU A 201 15.54 6.78 4.56
C LEU A 201 14.61 7.85 3.98
N ILE A 202 13.83 8.54 4.83
CA ILE A 202 12.92 9.60 4.40
C ILE A 202 13.68 10.81 3.87
N ASN A 203 14.77 11.24 4.54
CA ASN A 203 15.59 12.36 4.07
C ASN A 203 16.18 12.08 2.69
N LYS A 204 16.72 10.86 2.48
CA LYS A 204 17.28 10.48 1.19
C LYS A 204 16.22 10.47 0.08
N LEU A 205 15.00 10.03 0.41
CA LEU A 205 13.87 10.11 -0.52
C LEU A 205 13.55 11.57 -0.86
N GLU A 206 13.39 12.42 0.15
CA GLU A 206 13.07 13.84 -0.05
C GLU A 206 14.12 14.58 -0.89
N SER A 207 15.41 14.37 -0.61
CA SER A 207 16.50 14.91 -1.43
C SER A 207 16.41 14.47 -2.89
N TYR A 208 16.18 13.17 -3.13
CA TYR A 208 16.03 12.66 -4.49
C TYR A 208 14.81 13.25 -5.20
N LEU A 209 13.67 13.36 -4.52
CA LEU A 209 12.45 13.88 -5.12
C LEU A 209 12.55 15.37 -5.45
N LEU A 210 13.25 16.17 -4.63
CA LEU A 210 13.56 17.55 -4.97
C LEU A 210 14.35 17.66 -6.27
N GLU A 211 15.39 16.84 -6.44
CA GLU A 211 16.19 16.81 -7.67
C GLU A 211 15.34 16.41 -8.89
N GLN A 212 14.33 15.56 -8.70
CA GLN A 212 13.40 15.14 -9.75
C GLN A 212 12.20 16.09 -9.94
N ASN A 213 12.11 17.19 -9.20
CA ASN A 213 10.94 18.10 -9.18
C ASN A 213 9.61 17.38 -8.85
N ILE A 214 9.67 16.37 -7.98
CA ILE A 214 8.52 15.63 -7.50
C ILE A 214 8.05 16.24 -6.18
N GLU A 215 6.79 16.70 -6.15
CA GLU A 215 6.29 17.60 -5.12
C GLU A 215 5.77 16.90 -3.86
N ARG A 216 5.41 15.62 -3.94
CA ARG A 216 4.69 14.93 -2.88
C ARG A 216 5.18 13.52 -2.64
N ILE A 217 5.15 13.12 -1.37
CA ILE A 217 5.27 11.73 -0.94
C ILE A 217 3.90 11.28 -0.43
N ARG A 218 3.52 10.05 -0.78
CA ARG A 218 2.36 9.33 -0.23
C ARG A 218 2.80 8.02 0.38
N VAL A 219 2.18 7.64 1.49
CA VAL A 219 2.41 6.36 2.15
C VAL A 219 1.16 5.89 2.87
N GLY A 220 0.91 4.58 2.85
CA GLY A 220 -0.18 3.94 3.59
C GLY A 220 0.34 3.08 4.72
N THR A 221 -0.36 3.02 5.84
CA THR A 221 -0.08 2.09 6.93
C THR A 221 -1.38 1.60 7.58
N GLN A 222 -1.35 0.45 8.24
CA GLN A 222 -2.48 -0.08 9.01
C GLN A 222 -2.75 0.82 10.23
N VAL A 223 -4.03 0.97 10.60
CA VAL A 223 -4.46 1.69 11.82
C VAL A 223 -3.81 1.11 13.09
N ASP A 224 -3.56 -0.20 13.11
CA ASP A 224 -2.94 -0.89 14.24
C ASP A 224 -1.42 -0.68 14.31
N ASN A 225 -0.81 -0.17 13.24
CA ASN A 225 0.63 0.09 13.21
C ASN A 225 0.93 1.48 13.79
N LEU A 226 0.69 1.63 15.09
CA LEU A 226 0.92 2.88 15.83
C LEU A 226 2.37 3.38 15.71
N SER A 227 3.33 2.45 15.62
CA SER A 227 4.74 2.79 15.41
C SER A 227 4.95 3.54 14.10
N ALA A 228 4.39 3.05 12.98
CA ALA A 228 4.51 3.71 11.68
C ALA A 228 3.72 5.02 11.64
N ILE A 229 2.51 5.06 12.21
CA ILE A 229 1.69 6.28 12.33
C ILE A 229 2.47 7.38 13.04
N ASN A 230 3.00 7.09 14.24
CA ASN A 230 3.79 8.05 15.01
C ASN A 230 5.07 8.46 14.27
N PHE A 231 5.72 7.51 13.59
CA PHE A 231 6.88 7.80 12.76
C PHE A 231 6.52 8.81 11.66
N TYR A 232 5.52 8.56 10.82
CA TYR A 232 5.16 9.48 9.73
C TYR A 232 4.71 10.86 10.24
N LEU A 233 3.90 10.91 11.30
CA LEU A 233 3.50 12.17 11.94
C LEU A 233 4.72 12.95 12.42
N SER A 234 5.70 12.28 13.05
CA SER A 234 6.96 12.93 13.48
C SER A 234 7.82 13.45 12.32
N LYS A 235 7.60 12.97 11.10
CA LYS A 235 8.28 13.43 9.88
C LYS A 235 7.50 14.51 9.14
N GLY A 236 6.38 14.99 9.69
CA GLY A 236 5.57 16.06 9.11
C GLY A 236 4.56 15.58 8.06
N PHE A 237 4.35 14.27 7.94
CA PHE A 237 3.27 13.75 7.12
C PHE A 237 1.91 14.06 7.77
N LYS A 238 0.91 14.30 6.92
CA LYS A 238 -0.47 14.55 7.33
C LYS A 238 -1.35 13.39 6.86
N CYS A 239 -2.26 12.93 7.72
CA CYS A 239 -3.30 11.98 7.34
C CYS A 239 -4.25 12.65 6.34
N ILE A 240 -4.48 12.02 5.19
CA ILE A 240 -5.31 12.56 4.11
C ILE A 240 -6.52 11.68 3.78
N GLU A 241 -6.40 10.36 3.92
CA GLU A 241 -7.48 9.42 3.59
C GLU A 241 -7.44 8.19 4.52
N ARG A 242 -8.54 7.45 4.60
CA ARG A 242 -8.65 6.20 5.37
C ARG A 242 -9.46 5.20 4.59
N TYR A 243 -8.97 3.98 4.43
CA TYR A 243 -9.63 2.94 3.65
C TYR A 243 -9.97 1.77 4.56
N SER A 244 -11.24 1.44 4.69
CA SER A 244 -11.63 0.14 5.27
C SER A 244 -11.49 -0.93 4.19
N ILE A 245 -10.74 -1.98 4.49
CA ILE A 245 -10.46 -3.08 3.59
C ILE A 245 -11.20 -4.31 4.11
N TYR A 246 -12.07 -4.88 3.29
CA TYR A 246 -12.79 -6.10 3.59
C TYR A 246 -12.29 -7.22 2.69
N HIS A 247 -12.27 -8.43 3.24
CA HIS A 247 -12.11 -9.65 2.47
C HIS A 247 -13.47 -10.33 2.31
N TYR A 248 -13.74 -10.78 1.10
CA TYR A 248 -14.98 -11.47 0.75
C TYR A 248 -14.66 -12.76 -0.01
N TRP A 249 -15.27 -13.86 0.44
CA TRP A 249 -15.12 -15.19 -0.14
C TRP A 249 -16.49 -15.68 -0.66
N PRO A 250 -16.90 -15.31 -1.89
CA PRO A 250 -18.26 -15.54 -2.38
C PRO A 250 -18.65 -17.02 -2.48
N LYS A 251 -17.65 -17.91 -2.57
CA LYS A 251 -17.83 -19.36 -2.74
C LYS A 251 -17.65 -20.14 -1.45
N ILE A 252 -17.31 -19.48 -0.34
CA ILE A 252 -17.25 -20.10 0.98
C ILE A 252 -18.55 -19.78 1.70
N ASN A 253 -19.31 -20.82 2.05
CA ASN A 253 -20.41 -20.66 2.98
C ASN A 253 -19.82 -20.45 4.38
N LEU A 254 -19.72 -19.19 4.78
CA LEU A 254 -19.38 -18.81 6.14
C LEU A 254 -20.58 -19.16 7.03
N PRO A 255 -20.44 -20.07 8.02
CA PRO A 255 -21.48 -20.21 9.03
C PRO A 255 -21.60 -18.88 9.76
N LEU A 256 -22.79 -18.27 9.68
CA LEU A 256 -23.16 -17.09 10.46
C LEU A 256 -23.20 -17.43 11.96
#